data_AF-A0A327NRY7-F1
#
_entry.id   AF-A0A327NRY7-F1
#
_cell.length_a   1.000
_cell.length_b   1.000
_cell.length_c   1.000
_cell.angle_alpha   90.00
_cell.angle_beta   90.00
_cell.angle_gamma   90.00
#
_symmetry.space_group_name_H-M   'P 1'
#
loop_
_entity.id
_entity.type
_entity.pdbx_description
1 polymer ?
#
loop_
_entity_poly.entity_id
_entity_poly.type
_entity_poly.pdbx_seq_one_letter_code
_entity_poly.pdbx_strand_id
1 'polypeptide(L)'
;MQFVSEPNCQIDLGVLNAQEFCQTDPLIMVPCFVNGDPLPNGSSSGAMDALVAFPYSLRGNKNVSQMTPMASASQVGSLWGLAYSKFTKRLYTSAVMRRHVGLGPGGLGGIYVTDISGPTIGTANTSLFVNLVDLGIDLGTMPSNSDRGLPTAPTAASYDPVGFSQIGKVGIGDLELAEDGSLLWFTNLNDGQLYSLRVPNAGAPGPSDWAVHPLPTDNVCLGGPVESGG
;
A
#
# COMPACT_ATOMS: atom_id res chain seq x y z
N MET A 1 -28.61 -27.30 -0.08
CA MET A 1 -28.46 -27.73 -1.48
C MET A 1 -29.86 -27.95 -2.03
N GLN A 2 -30.24 -27.24 -3.10
CA GLN A 2 -31.56 -27.36 -3.72
C GLN A 2 -31.41 -28.10 -5.05
N PHE A 3 -32.13 -29.21 -5.21
CA PHE A 3 -32.20 -29.95 -6.47
C PHE A 3 -33.44 -29.50 -7.24
N VAL A 4 -33.32 -29.35 -8.56
CA VAL A 4 -34.41 -28.92 -9.45
C VAL A 4 -34.44 -29.84 -10.66
N SER A 5 -35.64 -30.20 -11.12
CA SER A 5 -35.87 -30.96 -12.36
C SER A 5 -36.07 -30.01 -13.55
N GLU A 6 -35.35 -30.23 -14.64
CA GLU A 6 -35.33 -29.35 -15.82
C GLU A 6 -36.52 -29.58 -16.79
N PRO A 7 -36.94 -28.54 -17.57
CA PRO A 7 -36.52 -27.14 -17.51
C PRO A 7 -37.54 -26.24 -16.77
N ASN A 8 -37.06 -25.37 -15.87
CA ASN A 8 -37.86 -24.38 -15.14
C ASN A 8 -37.24 -22.99 -15.25
N CYS A 9 -37.99 -22.02 -15.78
CA CYS A 9 -37.54 -20.65 -16.02
C CYS A 9 -37.70 -19.70 -14.82
N GLN A 10 -38.06 -20.20 -13.63
CA GLN A 10 -38.28 -19.40 -12.42
C GLN A 10 -37.34 -19.78 -11.26
N ILE A 11 -36.11 -20.23 -11.58
CA ILE A 11 -35.10 -20.49 -10.56
C ILE A 11 -34.15 -19.30 -10.48
N ASP A 12 -34.20 -18.59 -9.36
CA ASP A 12 -33.21 -17.57 -9.02
C ASP A 12 -32.02 -18.22 -8.29
N LEU A 13 -30.82 -18.12 -8.86
CA LEU A 13 -29.57 -18.52 -8.21
C LEU A 13 -28.98 -17.34 -7.43
N GLY A 14 -29.07 -17.38 -6.10
CA GLY A 14 -28.32 -16.48 -5.25
C GLY A 14 -26.85 -16.90 -5.18
N VAL A 15 -25.98 -16.24 -5.93
CA VAL A 15 -24.52 -16.36 -5.77
C VAL A 15 -24.09 -15.33 -4.72
N LEU A 16 -23.74 -15.80 -3.51
CA LEU A 16 -23.14 -14.95 -2.51
C LEU A 16 -21.62 -14.96 -2.69
N ASN A 17 -21.05 -13.84 -3.13
CA ASN A 17 -19.62 -13.63 -3.00
C ASN A 17 -19.33 -13.01 -1.62
N ALA A 18 -18.74 -13.79 -0.71
CA ALA A 18 -18.33 -13.26 0.59
C ALA A 18 -17.30 -12.10 0.48
N GLN A 19 -16.70 -11.88 -0.70
CA GLN A 19 -15.86 -10.70 -1.02
C GLN A 19 -16.68 -9.43 -1.20
N GLU A 20 -17.95 -9.52 -1.56
CA GLU A 20 -18.84 -8.36 -1.79
C GLU A 20 -19.62 -7.96 -0.53
N PHE A 21 -19.25 -8.52 0.63
CA PHE A 21 -19.88 -8.14 1.89
C PHE A 21 -19.56 -6.68 2.24
N CYS A 22 -20.61 -5.86 2.32
CA CYS A 22 -20.51 -4.48 2.76
C CYS A 22 -21.03 -4.37 4.20
N GLN A 23 -20.16 -3.95 5.13
CA GLN A 23 -20.57 -3.59 6.48
C GLN A 23 -21.29 -2.23 6.48
N THR A 24 -22.22 -2.02 7.42
CA THR A 24 -23.07 -0.82 7.47
C THR A 24 -22.27 0.50 7.58
N ASP A 25 -21.15 0.47 8.31
CA ASP A 25 -20.27 1.63 8.49
C ASP A 25 -18.79 1.20 8.56
N PRO A 26 -18.11 1.03 7.41
CA PRO A 26 -16.74 0.56 7.39
C PRO A 26 -15.75 1.58 7.94
N LEU A 27 -14.65 1.10 8.52
CA LEU A 27 -13.50 1.96 8.76
C LEU A 27 -12.83 2.31 7.43
N ILE A 28 -12.60 3.60 7.24
CA ILE A 28 -11.79 4.15 6.18
C ILE A 28 -10.39 4.39 6.74
N MET A 29 -9.38 3.84 6.09
CA MET A 29 -7.97 4.01 6.46
C MET A 29 -7.25 4.78 5.36
N VAL A 30 -6.52 5.83 5.74
CA VAL A 30 -5.91 6.76 4.77
C VAL A 30 -4.49 7.14 5.23
N PRO A 31 -3.49 7.06 4.35
CA PRO A 31 -2.17 7.63 4.59
C PRO A 31 -2.21 9.14 4.77
N CYS A 32 -1.41 9.65 5.69
CA CYS A 32 -1.20 11.07 5.90
C CYS A 32 0.27 11.42 5.59
N PHE A 33 0.48 12.39 4.70
CA PHE A 33 1.82 12.79 4.30
C PHE A 33 2.36 13.87 5.22
N VAL A 34 3.38 13.52 5.99
CA VAL A 34 4.01 14.43 6.94
C VAL A 34 5.28 15.02 6.33
N ASN A 35 5.35 16.34 6.24
CA ASN A 35 6.57 17.01 5.77
C ASN A 35 7.73 16.74 6.74
N GLY A 36 8.93 16.53 6.19
CA GLY A 36 10.16 16.45 6.97
C GLY A 36 10.74 15.03 7.12
N ASP A 37 11.84 14.95 7.84
CA ASP A 37 12.53 13.71 8.20
C ASP A 37 11.93 13.12 9.49
N PRO A 38 11.25 11.96 9.42
CA PRO A 38 10.62 11.36 10.58
C PRO A 38 11.56 10.50 11.45
N LEU A 39 12.78 10.20 11.00
CA LEU A 39 13.65 9.18 11.62
C LEU A 39 14.51 9.67 12.79
N PRO A 40 15.02 10.92 12.81
CA PRO A 40 15.83 11.40 13.93
C PRO A 40 15.05 11.37 15.25
N ASN A 41 15.70 10.95 16.33
CA ASN A 41 15.11 10.98 17.67
C ASN A 41 14.68 12.41 18.03
N GLY A 42 13.45 12.57 18.54
CA GLY A 42 12.88 13.88 18.84
C GLY A 42 12.37 14.66 17.61
N SER A 43 12.35 14.06 16.41
CA SER A 43 11.71 14.67 15.25
C SER A 43 10.21 14.90 15.51
N SER A 44 9.75 16.16 15.41
CA SER A 44 8.32 16.47 15.53
C SER A 44 7.54 16.02 14.30
N SER A 45 8.21 15.85 13.15
CA SER A 45 7.62 15.20 11.98
C SER A 45 7.37 13.72 12.27
N GLY A 46 8.31 13.05 12.93
CA GLY A 46 8.17 11.63 13.30
C GLY A 46 7.00 11.33 14.23
N ALA A 47 6.61 12.29 15.08
CA ALA A 47 5.51 12.14 16.03
C ALA A 47 4.10 12.31 15.42
N MET A 48 4.00 12.77 14.18
CA MET A 48 2.72 12.99 13.51
C MET A 48 2.16 11.67 12.94
N ASP A 49 0.84 11.61 12.81
CA ASP A 49 0.14 10.45 12.25
C ASP A 49 0.42 10.34 10.74
N ALA A 50 0.89 9.17 10.31
CA ALA A 50 1.13 8.83 8.91
C ALA A 50 0.11 7.82 8.35
N LEU A 51 -0.65 7.16 9.21
CA LEU A 51 -1.82 6.36 8.84
C LEU A 51 -2.91 6.61 9.89
N VAL A 52 -4.13 6.88 9.43
CA VAL A 52 -5.29 7.15 10.29
C VAL A 52 -6.49 6.35 9.84
N ALA A 53 -7.35 5.98 10.78
CA ALA A 53 -8.62 5.31 10.54
C ALA A 53 -9.78 6.14 11.09
N PHE A 54 -10.93 6.11 10.43
CA PHE A 54 -12.16 6.74 10.90
C PHE A 54 -13.39 6.07 10.26
N PRO A 55 -14.58 6.10 10.86
CA PRO A 55 -15.77 5.46 10.29
C PRO A 55 -16.23 6.17 9.02
N TYR A 56 -16.71 5.40 8.05
CA TYR A 56 -17.23 5.90 6.78
C TYR A 56 -18.41 6.83 6.95
N SER A 57 -19.14 6.80 8.06
CA SER A 57 -20.22 7.74 8.37
C SER A 57 -19.74 9.14 8.79
N LEU A 58 -18.45 9.31 9.12
CA LEU A 58 -17.90 10.58 9.58
C LEU A 58 -17.87 11.62 8.44
N ARG A 59 -18.41 12.82 8.66
CA ARG A 59 -18.52 13.89 7.65
C ARG A 59 -18.00 15.21 8.21
N GLY A 60 -17.64 16.12 7.30
CA GLY A 60 -17.25 17.49 7.62
C GLY A 60 -15.74 17.68 7.65
N ASN A 61 -15.31 18.76 8.31
CA ASN A 61 -13.89 19.12 8.41
C ASN A 61 -13.12 18.11 9.25
N LYS A 62 -11.80 18.03 9.01
CA LYS A 62 -10.89 17.19 9.79
C LYS A 62 -11.09 17.41 11.29
N ASN A 63 -11.46 16.35 12.01
CA ASN A 63 -11.55 16.34 13.46
C ASN A 63 -10.69 15.21 14.04
N VAL A 64 -9.52 15.56 14.56
CA VAL A 64 -8.53 14.61 15.08
C VAL A 64 -9.04 13.80 16.28
N SER A 65 -10.01 14.30 17.05
CA SER A 65 -10.56 13.56 18.20
C SER A 65 -11.47 12.39 17.79
N GLN A 66 -11.88 12.36 16.52
CA GLN A 66 -12.74 11.31 15.94
C GLN A 66 -11.97 10.39 14.99
N MET A 67 -10.66 10.62 14.83
CA MET A 67 -9.78 9.81 14.00
C MET A 67 -8.86 8.99 14.90
N THR A 68 -8.68 7.71 14.56
CA THR A 68 -7.78 6.81 15.26
C THR A 68 -6.43 6.78 14.55
N PRO A 69 -5.33 7.20 15.22
CA PRO A 69 -4.00 7.09 14.65
C PRO A 69 -3.57 5.61 14.61
N MET A 70 -3.21 5.13 13.43
CA MET A 70 -2.85 3.74 13.14
C MET A 70 -1.34 3.55 13.00
N ALA A 71 -0.61 4.59 12.61
CA ALA A 71 0.85 4.60 12.56
C ALA A 71 1.38 6.04 12.62
N SER A 72 2.53 6.23 13.25
CA SER A 72 3.27 7.51 13.20
C SER A 72 4.24 7.55 12.02
N ALA A 73 4.62 8.75 11.59
CA ALA A 73 5.60 8.92 10.52
C ALA A 73 6.97 8.31 10.88
N SER A 74 7.37 8.29 12.15
CA SER A 74 8.60 7.61 12.59
C SER A 74 8.54 6.09 12.42
N GLN A 75 7.35 5.48 12.44
CA GLN A 75 7.18 4.05 12.22
C GLN A 75 7.17 3.68 10.73
N VAL A 76 6.48 4.46 9.89
CA VAL A 76 6.17 4.06 8.51
C VAL A 76 6.62 5.05 7.42
N GLY A 77 6.89 6.30 7.77
CA GLY A 77 7.20 7.37 6.82
C GLY A 77 6.03 7.66 5.86
N SER A 78 6.33 7.85 4.58
CA SER A 78 5.32 8.00 3.52
C SER A 78 4.75 6.67 3.06
N LEU A 79 3.42 6.53 3.12
CA LEU A 79 2.67 5.38 2.59
C LEU A 79 1.82 5.76 1.37
N TRP A 80 1.60 4.82 0.44
CA TRP A 80 0.64 5.00 -0.67
C TRP A 80 -0.26 3.80 -0.89
N GLY A 81 0.29 2.62 -1.20
CA GLY A 81 -0.53 1.45 -1.47
C GLY A 81 -1.18 0.90 -0.21
N LEU A 82 -2.42 0.44 -0.33
CA LEU A 82 -3.20 -0.14 0.76
C LEU A 82 -3.93 -1.39 0.26
N ALA A 83 -3.64 -2.55 0.86
CA ALA A 83 -4.34 -3.79 0.54
C ALA A 83 -4.80 -4.49 1.82
N TYR A 84 -6.10 -4.72 1.94
CA TYR A 84 -6.70 -5.29 3.14
C TYR A 84 -7.07 -6.77 2.96
N SER A 85 -6.53 -7.63 3.81
CA SER A 85 -6.96 -9.02 3.92
C SER A 85 -8.09 -9.15 4.93
N LYS A 86 -9.31 -9.42 4.45
CA LYS A 86 -10.45 -9.72 5.32
C LYS A 86 -10.31 -11.05 6.08
N PHE A 87 -9.49 -11.98 5.57
CA PHE A 87 -9.30 -13.30 6.18
C PHE A 87 -8.44 -13.22 7.44
N THR A 88 -7.36 -12.46 7.37
CA THR A 88 -6.42 -12.28 8.48
C THR A 88 -6.67 -10.99 9.25
N LYS A 89 -7.56 -10.13 8.76
CA LYS A 89 -7.84 -8.78 9.28
C LYS A 89 -6.55 -7.96 9.37
N ARG A 90 -5.77 -7.97 8.28
CA ARG A 90 -4.49 -7.25 8.17
C ARG A 90 -4.53 -6.29 7.00
N LEU A 91 -4.13 -5.06 7.25
CA LEU A 91 -3.90 -4.06 6.21
C LEU A 91 -2.41 -4.03 5.88
N TYR A 92 -2.05 -4.28 4.63
CA TYR A 92 -0.70 -4.09 4.10
C TYR A 92 -0.60 -2.70 3.49
N THR A 93 0.50 -2.00 3.76
CA THR A 93 0.76 -0.68 3.19
C THR A 93 2.17 -0.59 2.63
N SER A 94 2.34 0.04 1.47
CA SER A 94 3.65 0.23 0.84
C SER A 94 4.23 1.61 1.12
N ALA A 95 5.53 1.66 1.35
CA ALA A 95 6.30 2.88 1.30
C ALA A 95 6.25 3.50 -0.10
N VAL A 96 6.13 4.82 -0.17
CA VAL A 96 6.17 5.56 -1.43
C VAL A 96 7.22 6.66 -1.35
N MET A 97 7.98 6.86 -2.43
CA MET A 97 8.84 8.04 -2.52
C MET A 97 7.97 9.27 -2.83
N ARG A 98 7.99 10.26 -1.94
CA ARG A 98 7.30 11.53 -2.14
C ARG A 98 8.22 12.70 -1.81
N ARG A 99 8.13 13.76 -2.61
CA ARG A 99 8.86 15.01 -2.35
C ARG A 99 8.41 15.65 -1.04
N HIS A 100 9.37 16.17 -0.28
CA HIS A 100 9.25 16.80 1.04
C HIS A 100 8.85 15.87 2.19
N VAL A 101 8.64 14.60 1.93
CA VAL A 101 8.20 13.61 2.92
C VAL A 101 9.29 12.55 3.06
N GLY A 102 9.68 12.29 4.29
CA GLY A 102 10.72 11.31 4.59
C GLY A 102 10.20 9.88 4.48
N LEU A 103 11.08 9.00 4.00
CA LEU A 103 10.84 7.55 4.04
C LEU A 103 10.98 7.05 5.49
N GLY A 104 10.25 6.00 5.81
CA GLY A 104 10.33 5.33 7.11
C GLY A 104 11.56 4.43 7.23
N PRO A 105 11.69 3.68 8.33
CA PRO A 105 12.81 2.77 8.55
C PRO A 105 13.02 1.72 7.46
N GLY A 106 11.97 1.32 6.74
CA GLY A 106 12.04 0.38 5.61
C GLY A 106 12.51 1.00 4.28
N GLY A 107 12.78 2.31 4.25
CA GLY A 107 13.23 3.00 3.04
C GLY A 107 12.24 2.84 1.88
N LEU A 108 12.77 2.65 0.67
CA LEU A 108 11.96 2.44 -0.55
C LEU A 108 11.22 1.09 -0.56
N GLY A 109 11.72 0.10 0.19
CA GLY A 109 11.21 -1.27 0.18
C GLY A 109 10.29 -1.62 1.34
N GLY A 110 9.96 -0.66 2.21
CA GLY A 110 9.13 -0.91 3.37
C GLY A 110 7.71 -1.30 2.97
N ILE A 111 7.32 -2.53 3.24
CA ILE A 111 5.92 -2.95 3.32
C ILE A 111 5.60 -3.11 4.80
N TYR A 112 4.57 -2.42 5.27
CA TYR A 112 4.13 -2.41 6.65
C TYR A 112 2.81 -3.15 6.78
N VAL A 113 2.56 -3.75 7.93
CA VAL A 113 1.30 -4.42 8.26
C VAL A 113 0.68 -3.80 9.50
N THR A 114 -0.61 -3.50 9.41
CA THR A 114 -1.45 -3.11 10.53
C THR A 114 -2.42 -4.25 10.84
N ASP A 115 -2.30 -4.84 12.03
CA ASP A 115 -3.22 -5.88 12.50
C ASP A 115 -4.48 -5.27 13.11
N ILE A 116 -5.63 -5.47 12.46
CA ILE A 116 -6.93 -4.97 12.91
C ILE A 116 -7.86 -6.10 13.40
N SER A 117 -7.29 -7.24 13.78
CA SER A 117 -8.05 -8.36 14.34
C SER A 117 -8.50 -8.13 15.79
N GLY A 118 -7.78 -7.28 16.52
CA GLY A 118 -8.01 -6.98 17.94
C GLY A 118 -9.20 -6.04 18.19
N PRO A 119 -9.71 -6.00 19.43
CA PRO A 119 -10.82 -5.11 19.81
C PRO A 119 -10.41 -3.63 19.88
N THR A 120 -9.10 -3.37 19.97
CA THR A 120 -8.51 -2.03 19.97
C THR A 120 -7.61 -1.91 18.75
N ILE A 121 -7.76 -0.80 18.03
CA ILE A 121 -6.93 -0.42 16.89
C ILE A 121 -6.13 0.84 17.23
N GLY A 122 -4.87 0.87 16.82
CA GLY A 122 -4.04 2.06 16.92
C GLY A 122 -2.59 1.84 16.50
N THR A 123 -1.73 2.82 16.80
CA THR A 123 -0.30 2.86 16.45
C THR A 123 0.50 1.60 16.84
N ALA A 124 0.13 0.93 17.93
CA ALA A 124 0.80 -0.29 18.39
C ALA A 124 0.55 -1.52 17.50
N ASN A 125 -0.46 -1.46 16.63
CA ASN A 125 -0.84 -2.54 15.73
C ASN A 125 -0.05 -2.54 14.42
N THR A 126 0.72 -1.48 14.14
CA THR A 126 1.47 -1.34 12.89
C THR A 126 2.95 -1.64 13.08
N SER A 127 3.50 -2.48 12.20
CA SER A 127 4.91 -2.86 12.19
C SER A 127 5.42 -3.06 10.75
N LEU A 128 6.75 -3.06 10.58
CA LEU A 128 7.36 -3.44 9.31
C LEU A 128 7.08 -4.93 9.06
N PHE A 129 6.43 -5.23 7.94
CA PHE A 129 6.17 -6.60 7.52
C PHE A 129 7.38 -7.19 6.81
N VAL A 130 7.93 -6.43 5.85
CA VAL A 130 9.13 -6.81 5.10
C VAL A 130 9.77 -5.58 4.48
N ASN A 131 11.09 -5.62 4.32
CA ASN A 131 11.82 -4.67 3.48
C ASN A 131 12.28 -5.39 2.21
N LEU A 132 11.73 -5.02 1.07
CA LEU A 132 12.01 -5.67 -0.22
C LEU A 132 13.47 -5.58 -0.64
N VAL A 133 14.20 -4.54 -0.20
CA VAL A 133 15.64 -4.41 -0.47
C VAL A 133 16.43 -5.52 0.22
N ASP A 134 16.00 -5.93 1.42
CA ASP A 134 16.61 -7.05 2.16
C ASP A 134 16.34 -8.40 1.48
N LEU A 135 15.34 -8.48 0.58
CA LEU A 135 15.07 -9.64 -0.26
C LEU A 135 15.83 -9.62 -1.59
N GLY A 136 16.65 -8.59 -1.83
CA GLY A 136 17.44 -8.44 -3.06
C GLY A 136 16.69 -7.82 -4.23
N ILE A 137 15.53 -7.17 -4.01
CA ILE A 137 14.77 -6.48 -5.06
C ILE A 137 15.33 -5.05 -5.21
N ASP A 138 15.78 -4.72 -6.42
CA ASP A 138 16.32 -3.39 -6.75
C ASP A 138 15.21 -2.38 -7.04
N LEU A 139 14.90 -1.58 -6.03
CA LEU A 139 13.91 -0.51 -6.10
C LEU A 139 14.49 0.85 -6.52
N GLY A 140 15.74 0.85 -6.99
CA GLY A 140 16.50 2.07 -7.23
C GLY A 140 17.08 2.65 -5.95
N THR A 141 17.70 3.83 -6.09
CA THR A 141 18.45 4.45 -5.00
C THR A 141 17.85 5.77 -4.57
N MET A 142 17.76 5.99 -3.27
CA MET A 142 17.42 7.30 -2.69
C MET A 142 18.43 7.65 -1.59
N PRO A 143 18.97 8.88 -1.55
CA PRO A 143 19.75 9.35 -0.41
C PRO A 143 18.92 9.32 0.87
N SER A 144 19.59 9.33 2.02
CA SER A 144 18.91 9.42 3.32
C SER A 144 18.03 10.68 3.41
N ASN A 145 17.04 10.67 4.29
CA ASN A 145 16.19 11.84 4.51
C ASN A 145 17.01 13.10 4.87
N SER A 146 18.08 12.93 5.67
CA SER A 146 19.01 14.01 5.99
C SER A 146 19.83 14.47 4.79
N ASP A 147 20.30 13.57 3.92
CA ASP A 147 21.07 13.94 2.72
C ASP A 147 20.19 14.62 1.66
N ARG A 148 18.88 14.36 1.68
CA ARG A 148 17.88 15.12 0.92
C ARG A 148 17.63 16.52 1.48
N GLY A 149 18.16 16.83 2.66
CA GLY A 149 17.95 18.10 3.37
C GLY A 149 16.54 18.23 3.94
N LEU A 150 15.92 17.12 4.35
CA LEU A 150 14.60 17.18 4.99
C LEU A 150 14.73 17.65 6.46
N PRO A 151 13.98 18.68 6.89
CA PRO A 151 14.00 19.16 8.26
C PRO A 151 13.23 18.20 9.18
N THR A 152 13.52 18.22 10.48
CA THR A 152 12.79 17.40 11.45
C THR A 152 11.46 18.02 11.92
N ALA A 153 11.18 19.27 11.55
CA ALA A 153 9.93 19.96 11.86
C ALA A 153 9.01 20.03 10.64
N PRO A 154 7.72 19.65 10.77
CA PRO A 154 6.81 19.54 9.61
C PRO A 154 6.38 20.89 9.04
N THR A 155 6.67 21.99 9.75
CA THR A 155 6.40 23.36 9.30
C THR A 155 7.61 24.02 8.65
N ALA A 156 8.79 23.40 8.70
CA ALA A 156 9.99 23.95 8.12
C ALA A 156 10.02 23.73 6.60
N ALA A 157 10.52 24.72 5.87
CA ALA A 157 10.69 24.61 4.44
C ALA A 157 11.79 23.60 4.09
N SER A 158 11.59 22.88 2.98
CA SER A 158 12.60 22.01 2.39
C SER A 158 12.61 22.19 0.87
N TYR A 159 13.79 22.11 0.25
CA TYR A 159 13.92 22.24 -1.21
C TYR A 159 13.72 20.89 -1.92
N ASP A 160 14.27 19.82 -1.34
CA ASP A 160 14.18 18.41 -1.77
C ASP A 160 14.23 18.21 -3.31
N PRO A 161 15.33 18.63 -3.97
CA PRO A 161 15.47 18.52 -5.43
C PRO A 161 15.65 17.06 -5.87
N VAL A 162 16.28 16.23 -5.04
CA VAL A 162 16.43 14.79 -5.33
C VAL A 162 15.06 14.13 -5.30
N GLY A 163 14.24 14.39 -4.28
CA GLY A 163 12.86 13.90 -4.23
C GLY A 163 12.01 14.39 -5.40
N PHE A 164 12.23 15.62 -5.88
CA PHE A 164 11.58 16.09 -7.10
C PHE A 164 11.97 15.26 -8.34
N SER A 165 13.24 14.93 -8.49
CA SER A 165 13.74 14.20 -9.67
C SER A 165 13.37 12.71 -9.69
N GLN A 166 13.17 12.11 -8.53
CA GLN A 166 12.96 10.67 -8.34
C GLN A 166 11.49 10.28 -8.17
N ILE A 167 10.57 11.23 -8.02
CA ILE A 167 9.15 10.91 -7.82
C ILE A 167 8.58 10.18 -9.02
N GLY A 168 7.90 9.07 -8.76
CA GLY A 168 7.37 8.18 -9.80
C GLY A 168 8.42 7.34 -10.54
N LYS A 169 9.69 7.28 -10.07
CA LYS A 169 10.77 6.53 -10.73
C LYS A 169 11.47 5.49 -9.87
N VAL A 170 11.33 5.56 -8.54
CA VAL A 170 11.99 4.64 -7.61
C VAL A 170 11.00 4.17 -6.55
N GLY A 171 11.26 3.03 -5.96
CA GLY A 171 10.40 2.43 -4.93
C GLY A 171 9.20 1.70 -5.49
N ILE A 172 8.28 1.38 -4.58
CA ILE A 172 7.01 0.74 -4.88
C ILE A 172 6.04 1.79 -5.44
N GLY A 173 5.34 1.44 -6.52
CA GLY A 173 4.28 2.27 -7.09
C GLY A 173 2.97 2.12 -6.34
N ASP A 174 2.45 0.90 -6.32
CA ASP A 174 1.28 0.50 -5.55
C ASP A 174 1.41 -0.97 -5.12
N LEU A 175 0.58 -1.42 -4.18
CA LEU A 175 0.41 -2.83 -3.87
C LEU A 175 -1.06 -3.24 -3.80
N GLU A 176 -1.34 -4.49 -4.12
CA GLU A 176 -2.67 -5.09 -4.02
C GLU A 176 -2.56 -6.53 -3.52
N LEU A 177 -3.60 -7.01 -2.85
CA LEU A 177 -3.64 -8.38 -2.34
C LEU A 177 -4.45 -9.28 -3.28
N ALA A 178 -3.91 -10.45 -3.60
CA ALA A 178 -4.67 -11.48 -4.32
C ALA A 178 -5.92 -11.90 -3.54
N GLU A 179 -6.96 -12.34 -4.25
CA GLU A 179 -8.26 -12.67 -3.65
C GLU A 179 -8.21 -13.77 -2.57
N ASP A 180 -7.24 -14.67 -2.66
CA ASP A 180 -7.00 -15.74 -1.69
C ASP A 180 -6.12 -15.32 -0.51
N GLY A 181 -5.59 -14.09 -0.54
CA GLY A 181 -4.69 -13.52 0.45
C GLY A 181 -3.27 -14.08 0.43
N SER A 182 -2.90 -14.89 -0.56
CA SER A 182 -1.61 -15.60 -0.59
C SER A 182 -0.47 -14.81 -1.24
N LEU A 183 -0.79 -13.80 -2.05
CA LEU A 183 0.17 -12.96 -2.77
C LEU A 183 -0.16 -11.48 -2.58
N LEU A 184 0.87 -10.68 -2.29
CA LEU A 184 0.88 -9.25 -2.58
C LEU A 184 1.47 -9.04 -3.98
N TRP A 185 0.74 -8.32 -4.81
CA TRP A 185 1.21 -7.81 -6.07
C TRP A 185 1.69 -6.38 -5.87
N PHE A 186 2.81 -6.00 -6.48
CA PHE A 186 3.26 -4.61 -6.45
C PHE A 186 4.03 -4.25 -7.71
N THR A 187 4.01 -2.98 -8.09
CA THR A 187 4.82 -2.48 -9.20
C THR A 187 6.13 -1.91 -8.68
N ASN A 188 7.24 -2.28 -9.29
CA ASN A 188 8.53 -1.63 -9.07
C ASN A 188 8.69 -0.47 -10.07
N LEU A 189 8.80 0.76 -9.56
CA LEU A 189 8.92 1.95 -10.41
C LEU A 189 10.31 2.09 -11.04
N ASN A 190 11.32 1.42 -10.49
CA ASN A 190 12.71 1.50 -10.96
C ASN A 190 12.93 0.71 -12.25
N ASP A 191 12.36 -0.49 -12.36
CA ASP A 191 12.48 -1.35 -13.54
C ASP A 191 11.19 -1.42 -14.38
N GLY A 192 10.07 -0.88 -13.87
CA GLY A 192 8.79 -0.90 -14.57
C GLY A 192 8.16 -2.29 -14.66
N GLN A 193 8.41 -3.18 -13.70
CA GLN A 193 7.88 -4.55 -13.69
C GLN A 193 6.84 -4.78 -12.60
N LEU A 194 6.00 -5.81 -12.80
CA LEU A 194 5.07 -6.29 -11.80
C LEU A 194 5.74 -7.41 -10.99
N TYR A 195 5.62 -7.36 -9.68
CA TYR A 195 6.15 -8.36 -8.77
C TYR A 195 5.01 -9.03 -8.02
N SER A 196 5.17 -10.33 -7.77
CA SER A 196 4.35 -11.07 -6.80
C SER A 196 5.22 -11.43 -5.60
N LEU A 197 4.71 -11.24 -4.39
CA LEU A 197 5.34 -11.59 -3.13
C LEU A 197 4.40 -12.47 -2.31
N ARG A 198 4.85 -13.65 -1.91
CA ARG A 198 4.08 -14.56 -1.05
C ARG A 198 3.87 -13.94 0.32
N VAL A 199 2.63 -14.02 0.80
CA VAL A 199 2.25 -13.70 2.17
C VAL A 199 2.22 -15.02 2.96
N PRO A 200 3.25 -15.34 3.77
CA PRO A 200 3.24 -16.57 4.53
C PRO A 200 2.19 -16.50 5.66
N ASN A 201 1.65 -17.67 6.04
CA ASN A 201 0.70 -17.78 7.16
C ASN A 201 1.33 -17.36 8.51
N ALA A 202 2.66 -17.43 8.63
CA ALA A 202 3.42 -16.99 9.79
C ALA A 202 4.78 -16.42 9.35
N GLY A 203 5.27 -15.41 10.08
CA GLY A 203 6.55 -14.76 9.80
C GLY A 203 6.49 -13.74 8.66
N ALA A 204 7.67 -13.35 8.18
CA ALA A 204 7.85 -12.46 7.05
C ALA A 204 8.29 -13.26 5.80
N PRO A 205 8.02 -12.77 4.58
CA PRO A 205 8.51 -13.37 3.34
C PRO A 205 10.05 -13.39 3.29
N GLY A 206 10.62 -14.41 2.65
CA GLY A 206 12.05 -14.56 2.41
C GLY A 206 12.48 -14.32 0.95
N PRO A 207 13.78 -14.45 0.63
CA PRO A 207 14.30 -14.17 -0.71
C PRO A 207 13.76 -15.06 -1.84
N SER A 208 13.19 -16.23 -1.51
CA SER A 208 12.55 -17.14 -2.47
C SER A 208 11.05 -16.94 -2.64
N ASP A 209 10.47 -15.97 -1.91
CA ASP A 209 9.03 -15.76 -1.85
C ASP A 209 8.51 -14.75 -2.86
N TRP A 210 9.34 -14.28 -3.79
CA TRP A 210 8.92 -13.36 -4.84
C TRP A 210 9.23 -13.86 -6.25
N ALA A 211 8.47 -13.34 -7.22
CA ALA A 211 8.70 -13.54 -8.64
C ALA A 211 8.41 -12.24 -9.39
N VAL A 212 9.10 -12.07 -10.53
CA VAL A 212 8.95 -10.92 -11.40
C VAL A 212 8.17 -11.29 -12.66
N HIS A 213 7.30 -10.37 -13.08
CA HIS A 213 6.40 -10.51 -14.21
C HIS A 213 6.56 -9.27 -15.10
N PRO A 214 7.04 -9.43 -16.34
CA PRO A 214 7.16 -8.30 -17.25
C PRO A 214 5.76 -7.74 -17.55
N LEU A 215 5.62 -6.42 -17.52
CA LEU A 215 4.42 -5.78 -18.04
C LEU A 215 4.30 -6.07 -19.54
N PRO A 216 3.07 -6.18 -20.09
CA PRO A 216 2.89 -6.31 -21.51
C PRO A 216 3.66 -5.21 -22.22
N THR A 217 4.53 -5.57 -23.17
CA THR A 217 5.07 -4.58 -24.08
C THR A 217 3.91 -3.91 -24.79
N ASP A 218 4.03 -2.63 -25.11
CA ASP A 218 3.11 -1.96 -26.04
C ASP A 218 3.14 -2.75 -27.36
N ASN A 219 2.26 -3.72 -27.46
CA ASN A 219 1.91 -4.35 -28.71
C ASN A 219 1.17 -3.25 -29.43
N VAL A 220 1.90 -2.47 -30.23
CA VAL A 220 1.30 -1.63 -31.26
C VAL A 220 0.27 -2.53 -31.91
N CYS A 221 -1.02 -2.20 -31.77
CA CYS A 221 -2.06 -2.87 -32.52
C CYS A 221 -1.71 -2.62 -33.99
N LEU A 222 -0.91 -3.49 -34.59
CA LEU A 222 -0.75 -3.57 -36.03
C LEU A 222 -2.15 -3.93 -36.50
N GLY A 223 -2.90 -2.92 -36.95
CA GLY A 223 -4.25 -3.10 -37.46
C GLY A 223 -4.25 -4.31 -38.37
N GLY A 224 -5.10 -5.29 -38.06
CA GLY A 224 -5.28 -6.45 -38.95
C GLY A 224 -5.58 -5.97 -40.37
N PRO A 225 -5.29 -6.77 -41.39
CA PRO A 225 -5.56 -6.37 -42.77
C PRO A 225 -7.02 -5.97 -42.87
N VAL A 226 -7.27 -4.73 -43.30
CA VAL A 226 -8.61 -4.28 -43.63
C VAL A 226 -9.06 -5.14 -44.81
N GLU A 227 -10.00 -6.05 -44.59
CA GLU A 227 -10.73 -6.67 -45.69
C GLU A 227 -11.45 -5.54 -46.43
N SER A 228 -10.87 -5.14 -47.57
CA SER A 228 -11.54 -4.30 -48.54
C SER A 228 -12.54 -5.18 -49.27
N GLY A 229 -13.74 -5.29 -48.68
CA GLY A 229 -14.90 -5.81 -49.38
C GLY A 229 -15.24 -4.90 -50.56
N GLY A 230 -15.00 -5.40 -51.77
CA GLY A 230 -15.43 -4.86 -53.05
C GLY A 230 -15.71 -6.02 -54.00
#